data_AF-A0A161M683-F1
#
_entry.id   AF-A0A161M683-F1
#
_cell.length_a   1.000
_cell.length_b   1.000
_cell.length_c   1.000
_cell.angle_alpha   90.00
_cell.angle_beta   90.00
_cell.angle_gamma   90.00
#
_symmetry.space_group_name_H-M   'P 1'
#
loop_
_entity.id
_entity.type
_entity.pdbx_description
1 polymer ?
#
loop_
_entity_poly.entity_id
_entity_poly.type
_entity_poly.pdbx_seq_one_letter_code
_entity_poly.pdbx_strand_id
1 'polypeptide(L)'
;NKLNDLCHDFIINSGAIPAPLGYRGYPKSICTSKNFVVCHGIPDDLPLKDGDILNIDATVILDGWYGDTSRMHWVGEPSIKTKFSSKAKYNIFNIILNTNTTK
;
A
#
# COMPACT_ATOMS: atom_id res chain seq x y z
N ASN A 1 10.19 -9.88 3.58
CA ASN A 1 8.85 -10.14 4.13
C ASN A 1 8.48 -9.31 5.36
N LYS A 2 9.46 -8.80 6.14
CA LYS A 2 9.23 -8.10 7.43
C LYS A 2 8.07 -7.09 7.49
N LEU A 3 7.85 -6.26 6.46
CA LEU A 3 6.74 -5.30 6.45
C LEU A 3 5.37 -6.00 6.48
N ASN A 4 5.21 -7.07 5.71
CA ASN A 4 3.99 -7.87 5.73
C ASN A 4 3.73 -8.43 7.13
N ASP A 5 4.76 -8.95 7.79
CA ASP A 5 4.61 -9.63 9.08
C ASP A 5 4.21 -8.62 10.16
N LEU A 6 4.85 -7.44 10.18
CA LEU A 6 4.45 -6.35 11.08
C LEU A 6 3.01 -5.87 10.85
N CYS A 7 2.60 -5.73 9.59
CA CYS A 7 1.22 -5.35 9.26
C CYS A 7 0.23 -6.46 9.63
N HIS A 8 0.56 -7.73 9.37
CA HIS A 8 -0.27 -8.87 9.76
C HIS A 8 -0.51 -8.87 11.27
N ASP A 9 0.57 -8.83 12.05
CA ASP A 9 0.49 -8.83 13.52
C ASP A 9 -0.33 -7.64 14.03
N PHE A 10 -0.12 -6.44 13.47
CA PHE A 10 -0.89 -5.26 13.84
C PHE A 10 -2.39 -5.42 13.56
N ILE A 11 -2.75 -5.94 12.38
CA ILE A 11 -4.15 -6.15 11.97
C ILE A 11 -4.83 -7.16 12.92
N ILE A 12 -4.18 -8.31 13.15
CA ILE A 12 -4.71 -9.37 14.04
C ILE A 12 -4.83 -8.86 15.48
N ASN A 13 -3.81 -8.18 16.01
CA ASN A 13 -3.84 -7.62 17.36
C ASN A 13 -4.86 -6.49 17.53
N SER A 14 -5.33 -5.90 16.44
CA SER A 14 -6.41 -4.91 16.42
C SER A 14 -7.81 -5.54 16.29
N GLY A 15 -7.91 -6.88 16.30
CA GLY A 15 -9.19 -7.59 16.16
C GLY A 15 -9.74 -7.65 14.73
N ALA A 16 -8.93 -7.30 13.73
CA ALA A 16 -9.33 -7.29 12.33
C ALA A 16 -8.70 -8.47 11.56
N ILE A 17 -9.22 -8.73 10.35
CA ILE A 17 -8.73 -9.77 9.43
C ILE A 17 -8.02 -9.10 8.25
N PRO A 18 -6.82 -9.54 7.86
CA PRO A 18 -6.16 -9.03 6.66
C PRO A 18 -6.88 -9.55 5.40
N ALA A 19 -7.65 -8.68 4.74
CA ALA A 19 -8.52 -9.08 3.63
C ALA A 19 -7.78 -9.71 2.43
N PRO A 20 -6.56 -9.26 2.05
CA PRO A 20 -5.83 -9.86 0.95
C PRO A 20 -5.42 -11.31 1.22
N LEU A 21 -5.27 -11.72 2.49
CA LEU A 21 -4.74 -13.04 2.82
C LEU A 21 -5.74 -14.14 2.40
N GLY A 22 -5.34 -14.97 1.44
CA GLY A 22 -6.17 -16.03 0.87
C GLY A 22 -7.16 -15.55 -0.20
N TYR A 23 -7.30 -14.24 -0.42
CA TYR A 23 -8.23 -13.71 -1.43
C TYR A 23 -7.80 -14.16 -2.83
N ARG A 24 -8.60 -15.04 -3.46
CA ARG A 24 -8.28 -15.67 -4.75
C ARG A 24 -6.89 -16.32 -4.78
N GLY A 25 -6.43 -16.85 -3.64
CA GLY A 25 -5.12 -17.47 -3.49
C GLY A 25 -3.97 -16.49 -3.27
N TYR A 26 -4.24 -15.21 -3.03
CA TYR A 26 -3.21 -14.23 -2.71
C TYR A 26 -2.51 -14.58 -1.38
N PRO A 27 -1.16 -14.66 -1.33
CA PRO A 27 -0.48 -15.38 -0.24
C PRO A 27 -0.07 -14.51 0.96
N LYS A 28 -0.37 -13.21 0.95
CA LYS A 28 0.13 -12.23 1.92
C LYS A 28 -0.98 -11.34 2.46
N SER A 29 -0.71 -10.67 3.58
CA SER A 29 -1.70 -9.89 4.32
C SER A 29 -1.88 -8.45 3.81
N ILE A 30 -0.88 -7.96 3.08
CA ILE A 30 -0.88 -6.66 2.41
C ILE A 30 -0.25 -6.81 1.03
N CYS A 31 -0.46 -5.83 0.14
CA CYS A 31 0.32 -5.74 -1.09
C CYS A 31 1.46 -4.74 -0.93
N THR A 32 2.63 -5.08 -1.46
CA THR A 32 3.79 -4.17 -1.53
C THR A 32 4.28 -4.10 -2.98
N SER A 33 4.02 -2.98 -3.65
CA SER A 33 4.32 -2.80 -5.07
C SER A 33 5.53 -1.88 -5.23
N LYS A 34 6.70 -2.48 -5.48
CA LYS A 34 8.00 -1.79 -5.58
C LYS A 34 8.25 -1.27 -7.00
N ASN A 35 8.68 -0.02 -7.12
CA ASN A 35 9.14 0.60 -8.36
C ASN A 35 8.16 0.47 -9.54
N PHE A 36 8.44 -0.43 -10.48
CA PHE A 36 7.65 -0.63 -11.70
C PHE A 36 6.43 -1.54 -11.50
N VAL A 37 6.31 -2.18 -10.34
CA VAL A 37 5.11 -2.97 -10.00
C VAL A 37 3.95 -2.00 -9.76
N VAL A 38 2.94 -2.07 -10.62
CA VAL A 38 1.82 -1.11 -10.63
C VAL A 38 0.92 -1.29 -9.41
N CYS A 39 0.49 -2.51 -9.15
CA CYS A 39 -0.37 -2.90 -8.03
C CYS A 39 -0.19 -4.40 -7.74
N HIS A 40 -0.78 -4.86 -6.62
CA HIS A 40 -0.82 -6.27 -6.20
C HIS A 40 0.56 -6.95 -6.10
N GLY A 41 1.63 -6.18 -5.90
CA GLY A 41 2.95 -6.74 -5.65
C GLY A 41 2.92 -7.61 -4.39
N ILE A 42 3.50 -8.81 -4.46
CA ILE A 42 3.54 -9.77 -3.36
C ILE A 42 4.76 -9.43 -2.48
N PRO A 43 4.59 -9.20 -1.17
CA PRO A 43 5.70 -9.11 -0.24
C PRO A 43 6.67 -10.29 -0.37
N ASP A 44 7.96 -9.96 -0.53
CA ASP A 44 9.06 -10.91 -0.70
C ASP A 44 10.26 -10.53 0.18
N ASP A 45 11.35 -11.29 0.11
CA ASP A 45 12.58 -11.05 0.88
C ASP A 45 13.60 -10.16 0.17
N LEU A 46 13.23 -9.51 -0.95
CA LEU A 46 14.11 -8.57 -1.60
C LEU A 46 14.21 -7.29 -0.76
N PRO A 47 15.41 -6.88 -0.33
CA PRO A 47 15.57 -5.67 0.45
C PRO A 47 15.20 -4.43 -0.37
N LEU A 48 14.66 -3.44 0.34
CA LEU A 48 14.47 -2.08 -0.18
C LEU A 48 15.82 -1.37 -0.25
N LYS A 49 16.01 -0.54 -1.26
CA LYS A 49 17.22 0.24 -1.49
C LYS A 49 16.90 1.73 -1.42
N ASP A 50 17.91 2.52 -1.07
CA ASP A 50 17.83 3.98 -1.18
C ASP A 50 17.42 4.38 -2.62
N GLY A 51 16.44 5.27 -2.70
CA GLY A 51 15.83 5.73 -3.94
C GLY A 51 14.65 4.89 -4.46
N ASP A 52 14.35 3.74 -3.85
CA ASP A 52 13.16 2.95 -4.19
C ASP A 52 11.86 3.68 -3.82
N ILE A 53 10.80 3.36 -4.56
CA ILE A 53 9.42 3.68 -4.15
C ILE A 53 8.63 2.41 -3.91
N LEU A 54 7.74 2.48 -2.93
CA LEU A 54 6.94 1.35 -2.50
C LEU A 54 5.50 1.79 -2.25
N ASN A 55 4.57 1.27 -3.03
CA ASN A 55 3.15 1.39 -2.70
C ASN A 55 2.80 0.30 -1.68
N ILE A 56 2.35 0.71 -0.50
CA ILE A 56 1.79 -0.19 0.52
C ILE A 56 0.28 -0.08 0.40
N ASP A 57 -0.37 -1.22 0.21
CA ASP A 57 -1.82 -1.35 0.07
C ASP A 57 -2.34 -2.31 1.16
N ALA A 58 -3.21 -1.79 2.01
CA ALA A 58 -3.72 -2.49 3.17
C ALA A 58 -5.25 -2.44 3.18
N THR A 59 -5.82 -3.64 3.16
CA THR A 59 -7.26 -3.83 3.28
C THR A 59 -7.53 -4.70 4.50
N VAL A 60 -8.43 -4.26 5.38
CA VAL A 60 -8.80 -4.97 6.61
C VAL A 60 -10.30 -5.24 6.63
N ILE A 61 -10.70 -6.31 7.31
CA ILE A 61 -12.09 -6.62 7.63
C ILE A 61 -12.26 -6.51 9.15
N LEU A 62 -13.16 -5.64 9.61
CA LEU A 62 -13.54 -5.50 11.01
C LEU A 62 -15.06 -5.47 11.11
N ASP A 63 -15.64 -6.33 11.94
CA ASP A 63 -17.10 -6.44 12.13
C ASP A 63 -17.90 -6.57 10.81
N GLY A 64 -17.32 -7.27 9.83
CA GLY A 64 -17.91 -7.48 8.50
C GLY A 64 -17.69 -6.33 7.51
N TRP A 65 -17.06 -5.23 7.92
CA TRP A 65 -16.77 -4.07 7.07
C TRP A 65 -15.35 -4.08 6.53
N TYR A 66 -15.21 -3.71 5.26
CA TYR A 66 -13.91 -3.56 4.60
C TYR A 66 -13.43 -2.12 4.71
N GLY A 67 -12.22 -1.92 5.24
CA GLY A 67 -11.48 -0.66 5.16
C GLY A 67 -10.29 -0.84 4.22
N ASP A 68 -10.20 -0.01 3.18
CA ASP A 68 -9.18 -0.12 2.14
C ASP A 68 -8.39 1.18 1.97
N THR A 69 -7.06 1.10 2.00
CA THR A 69 -6.20 2.26 1.78
C THR A 69 -4.83 1.89 1.25
N SER A 70 -4.28 2.76 0.40
CA SER A 70 -2.91 2.63 -0.06
C SER A 70 -2.19 3.96 -0.16
N ARG A 71 -0.86 3.90 -0.06
CA ARG A 71 0.02 5.07 -0.22
C ARG A 71 1.36 4.70 -0.81
N MET A 72 1.88 5.59 -1.65
CA MET A 72 3.25 5.52 -2.15
C MET A 72 4.22 6.11 -1.12
N HIS A 73 5.21 5.33 -0.73
CA HIS A 73 6.29 5.72 0.18
C HIS A 73 7.63 5.76 -0.56
N TRP A 74 8.53 6.61 -0.06
CA TRP A 74 9.90 6.72 -0.56
C TRP A 74 10.86 6.06 0.43
N VAL A 75 11.82 5.31 -0.10
CA VAL A 75 12.91 4.73 0.69
C VAL A 75 14.12 5.65 0.52
N GLY A 76 14.44 6.40 1.57
CA GLY A 76 15.48 7.42 1.52
C GLY A 76 15.19 8.50 0.47
N GLU A 77 16.16 8.81 -0.39
CA GLU A 77 16.07 9.95 -1.33
C GLU A 77 15.88 9.49 -2.79
N PRO A 78 14.66 9.55 -3.34
CA PRO A 78 14.40 9.13 -4.71
C PRO A 78 14.78 10.19 -5.75
N SER A 79 14.96 9.75 -7.00
CA SER A 79 15.26 10.65 -8.12
C SER A 79 14.18 11.74 -8.30
N ILE A 80 14.56 12.88 -8.89
CA ILE A 80 13.62 13.99 -9.19
C ILE A 80 12.41 13.49 -10.00
N LYS A 81 12.64 12.61 -10.99
CA LYS A 81 11.58 12.01 -11.81
C LYS A 81 10.61 11.20 -10.94
N THR A 82 11.14 10.40 -10.03
CA THR A 82 10.38 9.58 -9.10
C THR A 82 9.56 10.43 -8.12
N LYS A 83 10.16 11.52 -7.61
CA LYS A 83 9.45 12.50 -6.77
C LYS A 83 8.29 13.14 -7.50
N PHE A 84 8.53 13.58 -8.74
CA PHE A 84 7.51 14.20 -9.58
C PHE A 84 6.33 13.24 -9.81
N SER A 85 6.60 12.01 -10.23
CA SER A 85 5.56 11.00 -10.46
C SER A 85 4.75 10.68 -9.19
N SER A 86 5.43 10.47 -8.06
CA SER A 86 4.77 10.19 -6.78
C SER A 86 3.90 11.36 -6.32
N LYS A 87 4.40 12.60 -6.47
CA LYS A 87 3.67 13.81 -6.07
C LYS A 87 2.49 14.10 -7.00
N ALA A 88 2.62 13.82 -8.29
CA ALA A 88 1.52 13.90 -9.24
C ALA A 88 0.36 12.97 -8.84
N LYS A 89 0.65 11.70 -8.49
CA LYS A 89 -0.36 10.75 -7.99
C LYS A 89 -1.08 11.30 -6.76
N TYR A 90 -0.32 11.80 -5.77
CA TYR A 90 -0.89 12.37 -4.54
C TYR A 90 -1.76 13.62 -4.81
N ASN A 91 -1.30 14.52 -5.69
CA ASN A 91 -2.05 15.72 -6.05
C ASN A 91 -3.37 15.39 -6.76
N ILE A 92 -3.36 14.41 -7.68
CA ILE A 92 -4.58 13.94 -8.34
C ILE A 92 -5.59 13.42 -7.31
N PHE A 93 -5.12 12.60 -6.36
CA PHE A 93 -5.97 12.09 -5.28
C PHE A 93 -6.60 13.23 -4.45
N ASN A 94 -5.79 14.22 -4.06
CA ASN A 94 -6.29 15.39 -3.34
C ASN A 94 -7.27 16.23 -4.15
N ILE A 95 -7.05 16.40 -5.46
CA ILE A 95 -8.01 17.09 -6.32
C ILE A 95 -9.35 16.37 -6.27
N ILE A 96 -9.36 15.04 -6.46
CA ILE A 96 -10.60 14.24 -6.44
C ILE A 96 -11.33 14.37 -5.09
N LEU A 97 -10.61 14.29 -3.97
CA LEU A 97 -11.22 14.41 -2.65
C LEU A 97 -11.74 15.82 -2.32
N ASN A 98 -11.13 16.86 -2.87
CA ASN A 98 -11.48 18.26 -2.58
C ASN A 98 -12.32 18.90 -3.68
N THR A 99 -12.59 18.22 -4.78
CA THR A 99 -13.61 18.64 -5.73
C THR A 99 -14.98 18.35 -5.15
N ASN A 100 -15.91 19.32 -5.24
CA ASN A 100 -17.33 19.18 -4.89
C ASN A 100 -18.08 18.23 -5.86
N THR A 101 -17.48 17.08 -6.18
CA THR A 101 -18.06 16.02 -7.03
C THR A 101 -19.01 15.11 -6.25
N THR A 102 -19.13 15.30 -4.93
CA THR A 102 -20.21 14.74 -4.12
C THR A 102 -21.29 15.81 -3.91
N LYS A 103 -22.08 16.06 -4.96
CA LYS A 103 -23.47 16.50 -4.83
C LYS A 103 -24.35 15.40 -5.40
#